data_AF-A0A4Q2X0C0-F1
#
_entry.id   AF-A0A4Q2X0C0-F1
#
_cell.length_a   1.000
_cell.length_b   1.000
_cell.length_c   1.000
_cell.angle_alpha   90.00
_cell.angle_beta   90.00
_cell.angle_gamma   90.00
#
_symmetry.space_group_name_H-M   'P 1'
#
loop_
_entity.id
_entity.type
_entity.pdbx_description
1 polymer ?
#
loop_
_entity_poly.entity_id
_entity_poly.type
_entity_poly.pdbx_seq_one_letter_code
_entity_poly.pdbx_strand_id
1 'polypeptide(L)'
;MKGIDDNVGKVTARLQQIGRLDNTMIIFVSDNGANHEGGVYGGGVLTGAALTNMGQPGQNDAIHYGGGWAHVSNTPLKLFKHFTHEGGIRAPAIVHWPAGFSARGSWVETPAHLVDVMGSIVDATGATYPTSFKNHPVLPMEGRSLIDLIKGTVPERALFVEHESNRMVRKGKWKLVTEAFNAHDGEFTAHQKLLYDMDADPGETTDLAAAQPGKVVELVDEWNAWSTRVGLPAGRLIVAPPDNLTPAPTEADLFVDSFNRAGGNDIDSSNAGMWGSRVPPLGSGVTWFEGWEGSGLPDSIQITEGVLRMATGVGMAENGVNHNFTGPDILAAGGFSVSVRILDINTDLNDL
;
A
#
# COMPACT_ATOMS: atom_id res chain seq x y z
N MET A 1 -2.10 -22.33 -23.42
CA MET A 1 -1.41 -21.11 -23.90
C MET A 1 -1.53 -20.89 -25.40
N LYS A 2 -1.10 -21.80 -26.29
CA LYS A 2 -1.24 -21.63 -27.75
C LYS A 2 -2.65 -21.23 -28.22
N GLY A 3 -3.70 -21.87 -27.69
CA GLY A 3 -5.07 -21.52 -28.05
C GLY A 3 -5.49 -20.09 -27.66
N ILE A 4 -4.91 -19.52 -26.59
CA ILE A 4 -5.15 -18.11 -26.22
C ILE A 4 -4.46 -17.22 -27.26
N ASP A 5 -3.16 -17.47 -27.50
CA ASP A 5 -2.34 -16.71 -28.45
C ASP A 5 -2.94 -16.69 -29.87
N ASP A 6 -3.35 -17.86 -30.39
CA ASP A 6 -4.01 -17.97 -31.70
C ASP A 6 -5.27 -17.09 -31.80
N ASN A 7 -6.07 -17.01 -30.72
CA ASN A 7 -7.29 -16.22 -30.72
C ASN A 7 -7.04 -14.73 -30.51
N VAL A 8 -6.03 -14.35 -29.71
CA VAL A 8 -5.54 -12.96 -29.67
C VAL A 8 -5.07 -12.55 -31.08
N GLY A 9 -4.33 -13.41 -31.77
CA GLY A 9 -3.88 -13.21 -33.14
C GLY A 9 -5.04 -12.98 -34.13
N LYS A 10 -6.17 -13.68 -33.98
CA LYS A 10 -7.37 -13.43 -34.81
C LYS A 10 -7.96 -12.04 -34.57
N VAL A 11 -8.05 -11.61 -33.32
CA VAL A 11 -8.58 -10.28 -32.95
C VAL A 11 -7.68 -9.18 -33.50
N THR A 12 -6.37 -9.27 -33.28
CA THR A 12 -5.40 -8.27 -33.75
C THR A 12 -5.30 -8.24 -35.28
N ALA A 13 -5.33 -9.40 -35.94
CA ALA A 13 -5.40 -9.48 -37.40
C ALA A 13 -6.66 -8.80 -37.95
N ARG A 14 -7.82 -8.98 -37.29
CA ARG A 14 -9.04 -8.29 -37.70
C ARG A 14 -8.92 -6.78 -37.51
N LEU A 15 -8.40 -6.31 -36.38
CA LEU A 15 -8.14 -4.88 -36.14
C LEU A 15 -7.20 -4.28 -37.19
N GLN A 16 -6.18 -5.03 -37.61
CA GLN A 16 -5.27 -4.61 -38.68
C GLN A 16 -6.01 -4.50 -40.02
N GLN A 17 -6.81 -5.50 -40.39
CA GLN A 17 -7.56 -5.53 -41.66
C GLN A 17 -8.53 -4.35 -41.80
N ILE A 18 -9.13 -3.90 -40.70
CA ILE A 18 -10.05 -2.76 -40.71
C ILE A 18 -9.34 -1.41 -40.46
N GLY A 19 -8.00 -1.39 -40.41
CA GLY A 19 -7.20 -0.18 -40.21
C GLY A 19 -7.36 0.46 -38.83
N ARG A 20 -7.66 -0.33 -37.79
CA ARG A 20 -7.92 0.16 -36.43
C ARG A 20 -6.85 -0.25 -35.42
N LEU A 21 -5.93 -1.16 -35.76
CA LEU A 21 -4.94 -1.67 -34.80
C LEU A 21 -4.08 -0.56 -34.19
N ASP A 22 -3.55 0.36 -35.01
CA ASP A 22 -2.64 1.40 -34.53
C ASP A 22 -3.27 2.32 -33.49
N ASN A 23 -4.57 2.61 -33.64
CA ASN A 23 -5.34 3.41 -32.68
C ASN A 23 -6.23 2.55 -31.77
N THR A 24 -5.79 1.35 -31.44
CA THR A 24 -6.40 0.50 -30.41
C THR A 24 -5.37 0.21 -29.34
N MET A 25 -5.65 0.63 -28.10
CA MET A 25 -4.86 0.22 -26.96
C MET A 25 -5.21 -1.21 -26.57
N ILE A 26 -4.23 -2.09 -26.58
CA ILE A 26 -4.34 -3.49 -26.17
C ILE A 26 -3.50 -3.64 -24.90
N ILE A 27 -4.15 -4.11 -23.84
CA ILE A 27 -3.49 -4.51 -22.59
C ILE A 27 -3.75 -6.00 -22.43
N PHE A 28 -2.71 -6.81 -22.50
CA PHE A 28 -2.76 -8.25 -22.23
C PHE A 28 -2.08 -8.49 -20.88
N VAL A 29 -2.77 -9.16 -19.95
CA VAL A 29 -2.25 -9.44 -18.61
C VAL A 29 -2.86 -10.72 -18.06
N SER A 30 -2.09 -11.50 -17.30
CA SER A 30 -2.64 -12.59 -16.48
C SER A 30 -3.34 -12.01 -15.24
N ASP A 31 -4.40 -12.64 -14.75
CA ASP A 31 -5.15 -12.15 -13.59
C ASP A 31 -4.43 -12.40 -12.25
N ASN A 32 -3.56 -13.40 -12.20
CA ASN A 32 -2.68 -13.73 -11.08
C ASN A 32 -1.52 -14.63 -11.54
N GLY A 33 -0.67 -15.03 -10.59
CA GLY A 33 0.36 -16.04 -10.78
C GLY A 33 -0.16 -17.43 -11.10
N ALA A 34 0.75 -18.39 -11.30
CA ALA A 34 0.37 -19.76 -11.64
C ALA A 34 -0.55 -20.40 -10.58
N ASN A 35 -1.44 -21.30 -11.00
CA ASN A 35 -2.33 -22.03 -10.09
C ASN A 35 -1.56 -23.18 -9.42
N HIS A 36 -1.82 -23.47 -8.15
CA HIS A 36 -1.16 -24.55 -7.41
C HIS A 36 -2.13 -25.63 -6.91
N GLU A 37 -3.41 -25.50 -7.24
CA GLU A 37 -4.46 -26.40 -6.78
C GLU A 37 -4.15 -27.88 -7.11
N GLY A 38 -4.73 -28.77 -6.31
CA GLY A 38 -4.45 -30.21 -6.40
C GLY A 38 -3.19 -30.66 -5.63
N GLY A 39 -2.54 -29.77 -4.88
CA GLY A 39 -1.34 -30.09 -4.11
C GLY A 39 -0.09 -30.17 -4.98
N VAL A 40 1.03 -30.65 -4.43
CA VAL A 40 2.35 -30.61 -5.09
C VAL A 40 2.35 -31.30 -6.47
N TYR A 41 1.69 -32.46 -6.57
CA TYR A 41 1.64 -33.27 -7.79
C TYR A 41 0.37 -33.04 -8.63
N GLY A 42 -0.50 -32.15 -8.19
CA GLY A 42 -1.77 -31.89 -8.85
C GLY A 42 -2.86 -32.89 -8.50
N GLY A 43 -4.06 -32.62 -9.02
CA GLY A 43 -5.27 -33.40 -8.78
C GLY A 43 -5.71 -34.15 -10.03
N GLY A 44 -6.46 -35.24 -9.85
CA GLY A 44 -7.05 -36.00 -10.96
C GLY A 44 -6.06 -36.99 -11.59
N VAL A 45 -5.72 -38.07 -10.88
CA VAL A 45 -4.88 -39.14 -11.43
C VAL A 45 -5.65 -39.87 -12.53
N LEU A 46 -5.26 -39.64 -13.78
CA LEU A 46 -5.86 -40.29 -14.94
C LEU A 46 -5.09 -41.55 -15.32
N THR A 47 -5.82 -42.58 -15.75
CA THR A 47 -5.25 -43.84 -16.24
C THR A 47 -5.99 -44.32 -17.49
N GLY A 48 -5.38 -45.20 -18.27
CA GLY A 48 -6.00 -45.82 -19.44
C GLY A 48 -6.55 -44.79 -20.43
N ALA A 49 -7.80 -45.00 -20.89
CA ALA A 49 -8.46 -44.14 -21.86
C ALA A 49 -8.64 -42.69 -21.36
N ALA A 50 -8.83 -42.49 -20.05
CA ALA A 50 -8.96 -41.14 -19.48
C ALA A 50 -7.65 -40.35 -19.65
N LEU A 51 -6.50 -40.98 -19.42
CA LEU A 51 -5.20 -40.34 -19.62
C LEU A 51 -4.96 -40.03 -21.10
N THR A 52 -5.26 -40.98 -22.00
CA THR A 52 -5.08 -40.78 -23.44
C THR A 52 -5.99 -39.67 -23.99
N ASN A 53 -7.19 -39.51 -23.43
CA ASN A 53 -8.17 -38.52 -23.86
C ASN A 53 -8.14 -37.23 -23.02
N MET A 54 -7.13 -37.06 -22.17
CA MET A 54 -7.00 -35.90 -21.28
C MET A 54 -7.16 -34.57 -22.04
N GLY A 55 -8.09 -33.73 -21.58
CA GLY A 55 -8.32 -32.40 -22.14
C GLY A 55 -9.05 -32.38 -23.50
N GLN A 56 -9.59 -33.51 -23.95
CA GLN A 56 -10.46 -33.56 -25.13
C GLN A 56 -11.87 -33.00 -24.82
N PRO A 57 -12.58 -32.47 -25.83
CA PRO A 57 -13.95 -31.97 -25.64
C PRO A 57 -14.89 -33.00 -24.99
N GLY A 58 -15.64 -32.57 -23.98
CA GLY A 58 -16.63 -33.40 -23.29
C GLY A 58 -16.07 -34.37 -22.25
N GLN A 59 -14.75 -34.43 -22.06
CA GLN A 59 -14.16 -35.17 -20.94
C GLN A 59 -14.29 -34.35 -19.65
N ASN A 60 -14.80 -34.95 -18.58
CA ASN A 60 -14.85 -34.33 -17.25
C ASN A 60 -13.60 -34.72 -16.46
N ASP A 61 -12.48 -34.12 -16.84
CA ASP A 61 -11.23 -34.37 -16.17
C ASP A 61 -10.99 -33.24 -15.17
N ALA A 62 -11.29 -33.50 -13.88
CA ALA A 62 -10.99 -32.57 -12.78
C ALA A 62 -9.48 -32.55 -12.49
N ILE A 63 -8.71 -32.06 -13.47
CA ILE A 63 -7.25 -32.05 -13.45
C ILE A 63 -6.76 -30.69 -12.98
N HIS A 64 -5.84 -30.75 -12.02
CA HIS A 64 -5.00 -29.62 -11.69
C HIS A 64 -3.56 -30.06 -11.87
N TYR A 65 -2.74 -29.27 -12.56
CA TYR A 65 -1.31 -29.55 -12.76
C TYR A 65 -0.46 -29.45 -11.48
N GLY A 66 -0.97 -28.87 -10.38
CA GLY A 66 -0.30 -28.86 -9.08
C GLY A 66 0.79 -27.82 -8.90
N GLY A 67 1.23 -27.71 -7.63
CA GLY A 67 2.22 -26.75 -7.16
C GLY A 67 3.62 -26.90 -7.79
N GLY A 68 4.02 -28.12 -8.19
CA GLY A 68 5.30 -28.33 -8.87
C GLY A 68 5.38 -27.57 -10.20
N TRP A 69 4.35 -27.70 -11.05
CA TRP A 69 4.27 -26.96 -12.31
C TRP A 69 3.98 -25.46 -12.11
N ALA A 70 3.30 -25.11 -11.01
CA ALA A 70 3.12 -23.72 -10.61
C ALA A 70 4.46 -23.02 -10.36
N HIS A 71 5.35 -23.64 -9.57
CA HIS A 71 6.69 -23.12 -9.31
C HIS A 71 7.54 -22.98 -10.57
N VAL A 72 7.50 -23.98 -11.47
CA VAL A 72 8.19 -23.89 -12.77
C VAL A 72 7.70 -22.69 -13.57
N SER A 73 6.39 -22.44 -13.57
CA SER A 73 5.79 -21.31 -14.30
C SER A 73 6.15 -19.95 -13.69
N ASN A 74 6.43 -19.91 -12.39
CA ASN A 74 6.73 -18.67 -11.66
C ASN A 74 8.22 -18.41 -11.46
N THR A 75 9.10 -19.38 -11.74
CA THR A 75 10.55 -19.26 -11.48
C THR A 75 11.11 -17.97 -12.10
N PRO A 76 11.85 -17.13 -11.34
CA PRO A 76 12.43 -17.39 -10.01
C PRO A 76 11.58 -16.89 -8.82
N LEU A 77 10.32 -16.53 -9.04
CA LEU A 77 9.49 -15.84 -8.05
C LEU A 77 8.93 -16.81 -7.00
N LYS A 78 8.86 -16.34 -5.74
CA LYS A 78 8.37 -17.10 -4.60
C LYS A 78 6.86 -17.31 -4.67
N LEU A 79 6.43 -18.56 -4.41
CA LEU A 79 5.03 -19.01 -4.37
C LEU A 79 4.24 -18.74 -5.67
N PHE A 80 2.92 -18.60 -5.56
CA PHE A 80 1.94 -18.70 -6.64
C PHE A 80 0.59 -18.09 -6.27
N LYS A 81 -0.43 -18.21 -7.15
CA LYS A 81 -1.80 -17.73 -6.92
C LYS A 81 -2.28 -18.03 -5.50
N HIS A 82 -2.98 -17.06 -4.89
CA HIS A 82 -3.42 -16.96 -3.49
C HIS A 82 -2.48 -16.08 -2.64
N PHE A 83 -1.17 -16.22 -2.81
CA PHE A 83 -0.16 -15.55 -1.99
C PHE A 83 0.18 -14.16 -2.52
N THR A 84 0.68 -13.29 -1.64
CA THR A 84 1.08 -11.90 -1.97
C THR A 84 2.59 -11.74 -2.23
N HIS A 85 3.33 -12.85 -2.21
CA HIS A 85 4.66 -12.98 -2.79
C HIS A 85 4.63 -12.77 -4.31
N GLU A 86 5.75 -12.39 -4.93
CA GLU A 86 5.81 -12.03 -6.35
C GLU A 86 5.29 -13.14 -7.26
N GLY A 87 5.47 -14.41 -6.92
CA GLY A 87 4.93 -15.51 -7.72
C GLY A 87 3.40 -15.56 -7.74
N GLY A 88 2.71 -14.97 -6.77
CA GLY A 88 1.26 -14.87 -6.74
C GLY A 88 0.69 -13.61 -7.40
N ILE A 89 1.43 -12.49 -7.36
CA ILE A 89 0.93 -11.17 -7.78
C ILE A 89 1.63 -10.56 -9.00
N ARG A 90 2.83 -11.00 -9.36
CA ARG A 90 3.54 -10.51 -10.54
C ARG A 90 3.10 -11.30 -11.77
N ALA A 91 2.27 -10.66 -12.58
CA ALA A 91 1.76 -11.22 -13.82
C ALA A 91 2.54 -10.69 -15.04
N PRO A 92 2.70 -11.48 -16.11
CA PRO A 92 3.18 -10.96 -17.39
C PRO A 92 2.15 -9.96 -17.93
N ALA A 93 2.62 -8.80 -18.38
CA ALA A 93 1.79 -7.76 -18.97
C ALA A 93 2.42 -7.22 -20.26
N ILE A 94 1.60 -7.00 -21.29
CA ILE A 94 1.99 -6.37 -22.56
C ILE A 94 1.00 -5.25 -22.84
N VAL A 95 1.54 -4.05 -23.11
CA VAL A 95 0.75 -2.89 -23.53
C VAL A 95 1.17 -2.51 -24.96
N HIS A 96 0.21 -2.44 -25.87
CA HIS A 96 0.41 -2.10 -27.26
C HIS A 96 -0.56 -0.99 -27.67
N TRP A 97 -0.04 0.18 -28.06
CA TRP A 97 -0.84 1.25 -28.64
C TRP A 97 0.01 2.17 -29.53
N PRO A 98 0.17 1.85 -30.83
CA PRO A 98 1.09 2.56 -31.71
C PRO A 98 0.83 4.06 -31.84
N ALA A 99 -0.44 4.48 -31.83
CA ALA A 99 -0.83 5.88 -31.89
C ALA A 99 -0.69 6.63 -30.55
N GLY A 100 -0.69 5.92 -29.41
CA GLY A 100 -0.70 6.55 -28.08
C GLY A 100 0.69 6.85 -27.51
N PHE A 101 1.70 6.08 -27.90
CA PHE A 101 3.10 6.26 -27.49
C PHE A 101 4.06 5.74 -28.55
N SER A 102 5.32 6.19 -28.51
CA SER A 102 6.37 5.81 -29.48
C SER A 102 7.22 4.60 -29.07
N ALA A 103 7.21 4.21 -27.79
CA ALA A 103 7.98 3.07 -27.28
C ALA A 103 7.59 1.75 -27.99
N ARG A 104 8.59 0.96 -28.40
CA ARG A 104 8.41 -0.32 -29.11
C ARG A 104 9.43 -1.34 -28.60
N GLY A 105 8.96 -2.54 -28.25
CA GLY A 105 9.83 -3.62 -27.77
C GLY A 105 10.67 -3.24 -26.56
N SER A 106 10.18 -2.32 -25.72
CA SER A 106 10.86 -1.80 -24.55
C SER A 106 10.29 -2.42 -23.27
N TRP A 107 11.14 -2.61 -22.27
CA TRP A 107 10.72 -3.04 -20.95
C TRP A 107 10.40 -1.82 -20.08
N VAL A 108 9.35 -1.96 -19.27
CA VAL A 108 9.01 -1.02 -18.20
C VAL A 108 9.19 -1.78 -16.89
N GLU A 109 10.22 -1.43 -16.14
CA GLU A 109 10.61 -2.15 -14.91
C GLU A 109 9.93 -1.57 -13.66
N THR A 110 9.42 -0.34 -13.74
CA THR A 110 8.68 0.27 -12.64
C THR A 110 7.40 -0.55 -12.34
N PRO A 111 7.17 -0.93 -11.07
CA PRO A 111 5.99 -1.68 -10.70
C PRO A 111 4.68 -0.95 -11.05
N ALA A 112 3.80 -1.65 -11.75
CA ALA A 112 2.43 -1.24 -12.03
C ALA A 112 1.44 -2.19 -11.34
N HIS A 113 0.18 -1.76 -11.23
CA HIS A 113 -0.87 -2.52 -10.57
C HIS A 113 -2.14 -2.54 -11.43
N LEU A 114 -2.97 -3.59 -11.32
CA LEU A 114 -4.16 -3.76 -12.17
C LEU A 114 -5.13 -2.57 -12.11
N VAL A 115 -5.18 -1.86 -10.98
CA VAL A 115 -5.97 -0.62 -10.79
C VAL A 115 -5.60 0.49 -11.78
N ASP A 116 -4.38 0.47 -12.31
CA ASP A 116 -3.86 1.45 -13.29
C ASP A 116 -4.52 1.32 -14.67
N VAL A 117 -5.15 0.18 -14.96
CA VAL A 117 -5.88 -0.01 -16.23
C VAL A 117 -6.99 1.03 -16.36
N MET A 118 -7.72 1.32 -15.28
CA MET A 118 -8.75 2.36 -15.30
C MET A 118 -8.17 3.75 -15.54
N GLY A 119 -7.08 4.11 -14.85
CA GLY A 119 -6.39 5.38 -15.07
C GLY A 119 -5.90 5.53 -16.51
N SER A 120 -5.41 4.44 -17.11
CA SER A 120 -4.97 4.41 -18.50
C SER A 120 -6.12 4.59 -19.50
N ILE A 121 -7.30 4.02 -19.22
CA ILE A 121 -8.49 4.19 -20.07
C ILE A 121 -8.99 5.63 -20.01
N VAL A 122 -9.05 6.22 -18.81
CA VAL A 122 -9.44 7.62 -18.61
C VAL A 122 -8.52 8.55 -19.39
N ASP A 123 -7.21 8.37 -19.25
CA ASP A 123 -6.19 9.14 -19.97
C ASP A 123 -6.28 8.94 -21.50
N ALA A 124 -6.34 7.70 -21.96
CA ALA A 124 -6.43 7.39 -23.39
C ALA A 124 -7.67 7.97 -24.09
N THR A 125 -8.79 8.08 -23.36
CA THR A 125 -10.08 8.52 -23.91
C THR A 125 -10.37 10.01 -23.67
N GLY A 126 -9.64 10.65 -22.75
CA GLY A 126 -9.98 11.98 -22.25
C GLY A 126 -11.32 12.04 -21.49
N ALA A 127 -11.86 10.89 -21.08
CA ALA A 127 -13.11 10.83 -20.34
C ALA A 127 -12.95 11.45 -18.94
N THR A 128 -14.02 11.99 -18.38
CA THR A 128 -14.04 12.43 -16.99
C THR A 128 -14.41 11.26 -16.09
N TYR A 129 -13.56 10.93 -15.11
CA TYR A 129 -13.89 9.92 -14.12
C TYR A 129 -15.03 10.42 -13.22
N PRO A 130 -16.18 9.73 -13.16
CA PRO A 130 -17.35 10.24 -12.47
C PRO A 130 -17.19 10.16 -10.95
N THR A 131 -17.69 11.17 -10.23
CA THR A 131 -17.84 11.11 -8.76
C THR A 131 -19.15 10.44 -8.34
N SER A 132 -20.11 10.30 -9.25
CA SER A 132 -21.38 9.60 -9.03
C SER A 132 -21.92 8.95 -10.30
N PHE A 133 -22.67 7.85 -10.15
CA PHE A 133 -23.37 7.18 -11.24
C PHE A 133 -24.74 6.71 -10.76
N LYS A 134 -25.80 7.09 -11.47
CA LYS A 134 -27.21 6.79 -11.10
C LYS A 134 -27.52 7.11 -9.63
N ASN A 135 -27.09 8.28 -9.15
CA ASN A 135 -27.25 8.75 -7.76
C ASN A 135 -26.50 7.93 -6.68
N HIS A 136 -25.57 7.06 -7.08
CA HIS A 136 -24.65 6.39 -6.16
C HIS A 136 -23.26 7.03 -6.22
N PRO A 137 -22.59 7.27 -5.08
CA PRO A 137 -21.20 7.71 -5.09
C PRO A 137 -20.32 6.64 -5.75
N VAL A 138 -19.37 7.10 -6.56
CA VAL A 138 -18.35 6.23 -7.16
C VAL A 138 -17.09 6.32 -6.30
N LEU A 139 -16.43 5.18 -6.09
CA LEU A 139 -15.17 5.14 -5.35
C LEU A 139 -14.12 6.00 -6.05
N PRO A 140 -13.25 6.72 -5.32
CA PRO A 140 -12.14 7.44 -5.93
C PRO A 140 -11.27 6.53 -6.81
N MET A 141 -10.74 7.08 -7.90
CA MET A 141 -9.81 6.37 -8.76
C MET A 141 -8.45 6.21 -8.05
N GLU A 142 -8.03 4.96 -7.83
CA GLU A 142 -6.75 4.64 -7.17
C GLU A 142 -5.57 4.49 -8.16
N GLY A 143 -5.87 4.15 -9.42
CA GLY A 143 -4.87 3.87 -10.44
C GLY A 143 -4.26 5.12 -11.08
N ARG A 144 -3.02 4.98 -11.55
CA ARG A 144 -2.30 5.97 -12.36
C ARG A 144 -2.24 5.49 -13.81
N SER A 145 -2.09 6.38 -14.78
CA SER A 145 -2.00 6.00 -16.19
C SER A 145 -0.71 5.22 -16.48
N LEU A 146 -0.83 4.04 -17.10
CA LEU A 146 0.31 3.29 -17.63
C LEU A 146 0.96 4.01 -18.81
N ILE A 147 0.23 4.91 -19.49
CA ILE A 147 0.75 5.64 -20.64
C ILE A 147 1.85 6.61 -20.18
N ASP A 148 1.65 7.30 -19.06
CA ASP A 148 2.67 8.16 -18.45
C ASP A 148 3.90 7.35 -18.08
N LEU A 149 3.69 6.17 -17.49
CA LEU A 149 4.76 5.25 -17.13
C LEU A 149 5.56 4.74 -18.33
N ILE A 150 4.90 4.48 -19.46
CA ILE A 150 5.56 4.05 -20.70
C ILE A 150 6.34 5.20 -21.34
N LYS A 151 5.87 6.44 -21.19
CA LYS A 151 6.49 7.64 -21.78
C LYS A 151 7.65 8.18 -20.95
N GLY A 152 7.75 7.83 -19.66
CA GLY A 152 8.83 8.30 -18.80
C GLY A 152 8.67 7.90 -17.35
N THR A 153 9.36 8.63 -16.48
CA THR A 153 9.37 8.37 -15.04
C THR A 153 8.14 8.98 -14.39
N VAL A 154 7.43 8.19 -13.59
CA VAL A 154 6.34 8.65 -12.73
C VAL A 154 6.82 8.77 -11.28
N PRO A 155 6.18 9.61 -10.46
CA PRO A 155 6.49 9.68 -9.03
C PRO A 155 6.35 8.32 -8.36
N GLU A 156 7.21 8.04 -7.38
CA GLU A 156 7.08 6.85 -6.54
C GLU A 156 5.69 6.80 -5.88
N ARG A 157 5.21 5.58 -5.61
CA ARG A 157 4.08 5.33 -4.73
C ARG A 157 4.24 4.00 -4.04
N ALA A 158 3.52 3.86 -2.94
CA ALA A 158 3.29 2.57 -2.34
C ALA A 158 2.19 1.79 -3.11
N LEU A 159 2.39 0.49 -3.25
CA LEU A 159 1.41 -0.48 -3.72
C LEU A 159 0.98 -1.35 -2.54
N PHE A 160 -0.31 -1.61 -2.43
CA PHE A 160 -0.89 -2.34 -1.31
C PHE A 160 -1.80 -3.46 -1.81
N VAL A 161 -1.72 -4.62 -1.17
CA VAL A 161 -2.58 -5.77 -1.45
C VAL A 161 -3.05 -6.38 -0.14
N GLU A 162 -4.31 -6.79 -0.12
CA GLU A 162 -4.85 -7.75 0.83
C GLU A 162 -5.66 -8.80 0.08
N HIS A 163 -5.42 -10.07 0.38
CA HIS A 163 -6.18 -11.17 -0.17
C HIS A 163 -6.21 -12.31 0.83
N GLU A 164 -7.40 -12.62 1.36
CA GLU A 164 -7.61 -13.71 2.32
C GLU A 164 -6.68 -13.65 3.55
N SER A 165 -6.45 -12.43 4.06
CA SER A 165 -5.50 -12.13 5.16
C SER A 165 -4.02 -12.35 4.81
N ASN A 166 -3.68 -12.57 3.55
CA ASN A 166 -2.33 -12.33 3.03
C ASN A 166 -2.19 -10.85 2.68
N ARG A 167 -1.05 -10.24 3.00
CA ARG A 167 -0.87 -8.80 2.94
C ARG A 167 0.45 -8.45 2.31
N MET A 168 0.46 -7.36 1.55
CA MET A 168 1.67 -6.81 0.99
C MET A 168 1.61 -5.29 0.93
N VAL A 169 2.74 -4.66 1.25
CA VAL A 169 3.03 -3.28 0.86
C VAL A 169 4.39 -3.25 0.16
N ARG A 170 4.48 -2.52 -0.95
CA ARG A 170 5.73 -2.25 -1.66
C ARG A 170 5.89 -0.76 -1.87
N LYS A 171 7.00 -0.19 -1.39
CA LYS A 171 7.36 1.22 -1.56
C LYS A 171 8.83 1.33 -1.93
N GLY A 172 9.09 1.84 -3.12
CA GLY A 172 10.41 1.78 -3.74
C GLY A 172 10.91 0.34 -3.83
N LYS A 173 12.13 0.11 -3.35
CA LYS A 173 12.74 -1.22 -3.29
C LYS A 173 12.19 -2.10 -2.17
N TRP A 174 11.57 -1.52 -1.14
CA TRP A 174 11.16 -2.29 0.02
C TRP A 174 9.80 -2.94 -0.21
N LYS A 175 9.71 -4.24 0.09
CA LYS A 175 8.45 -4.98 0.10
C LYS A 175 8.30 -5.71 1.42
N LEU A 176 7.18 -5.48 2.10
CA LEU A 176 6.78 -6.24 3.28
C LEU A 176 5.63 -7.18 2.92
N VAL A 177 5.73 -8.43 3.36
CA VAL A 177 4.71 -9.47 3.17
C VAL A 177 4.35 -10.10 4.52
N THR A 178 3.07 -10.44 4.69
CA THR A 178 2.62 -11.33 5.78
C THR A 178 1.66 -12.37 5.22
N GLU A 179 1.77 -13.61 5.65
CA GLU A 179 0.87 -14.69 5.26
C GLU A 179 -0.18 -14.98 6.33
N ALA A 180 -1.34 -15.49 5.92
CA ALA A 180 -2.41 -15.85 6.84
C ALA A 180 -2.15 -17.16 7.59
N PHE A 181 -1.30 -18.03 7.05
CA PHE A 181 -1.07 -19.38 7.53
C PHE A 181 0.41 -19.65 7.72
N ASN A 182 0.75 -20.69 8.48
CA ASN A 182 2.13 -21.17 8.58
C ASN A 182 2.56 -21.78 7.23
N ALA A 183 3.83 -21.63 6.88
CA ALA A 183 4.42 -22.37 5.77
C ALA A 183 4.32 -23.88 6.02
N HIS A 184 4.05 -24.67 4.97
CA HIS A 184 3.95 -26.13 5.09
C HIS A 184 5.27 -26.79 5.51
N ASP A 185 6.39 -26.18 5.16
CA ASP A 185 7.75 -26.61 5.50
C ASP A 185 8.30 -25.92 6.77
N GLY A 186 7.50 -25.05 7.41
CA GLY A 186 7.89 -24.31 8.60
C GLY A 186 8.86 -23.16 8.35
N GLU A 187 9.09 -22.76 7.09
CA GLU A 187 9.97 -21.63 6.75
C GLU A 187 9.56 -20.34 7.48
N PHE A 188 8.26 -20.13 7.67
CA PHE A 188 7.70 -18.98 8.37
C PHE A 188 6.41 -19.32 9.11
N THR A 189 6.09 -18.49 10.09
CA THR A 189 4.86 -18.58 10.89
C THR A 189 3.77 -17.66 10.35
N ALA A 190 2.51 -17.99 10.64
CA ALA A 190 1.36 -17.18 10.29
C ALA A 190 1.53 -15.77 10.85
N HIS A 191 1.26 -14.78 10.00
CA HIS A 191 1.38 -13.35 10.29
C HIS A 191 2.80 -12.88 10.65
N GLN A 192 3.82 -13.70 10.36
CA GLN A 192 5.21 -13.24 10.36
C GLN A 192 5.35 -12.08 9.37
N LYS A 193 6.13 -11.07 9.76
CA LYS A 193 6.44 -9.92 8.92
C LYS A 193 7.75 -10.21 8.23
N LEU A 194 7.68 -10.40 6.94
CA LEU A 194 8.82 -10.69 6.09
C LEU A 194 9.14 -9.42 5.30
N LEU A 195 10.41 -9.01 5.28
CA LEU A 195 10.84 -7.79 4.57
C LEU A 195 11.91 -8.13 3.54
N TYR A 196 11.73 -7.63 2.32
CA TYR A 196 12.61 -7.90 1.19
C TYR A 196 13.08 -6.60 0.51
N ASP A 197 14.31 -6.63 0.02
CA ASP A 197 14.84 -5.62 -0.91
C ASP A 197 14.64 -6.14 -2.34
N MET A 198 13.64 -5.61 -3.05
CA MET A 198 13.20 -6.08 -4.36
C MET A 198 14.16 -5.76 -5.50
N ASP A 199 15.09 -4.82 -5.31
CA ASP A 199 16.10 -4.49 -6.31
C ASP A 199 17.23 -5.52 -6.27
N ALA A 200 17.60 -5.99 -5.08
CA ALA A 200 18.63 -6.99 -4.86
C ALA A 200 18.11 -8.43 -4.91
N ASP A 201 16.86 -8.66 -4.48
CA ASP A 201 16.26 -9.98 -4.27
C ASP A 201 14.81 -10.03 -4.78
N PRO A 202 14.61 -10.04 -6.11
CA PRO A 202 13.27 -10.17 -6.70
C PRO A 202 12.61 -11.54 -6.42
N GLY A 203 13.37 -12.51 -5.91
CA GLY A 203 12.90 -13.84 -5.55
C GLY A 203 12.38 -13.94 -4.11
N GLU A 204 12.49 -12.88 -3.30
CA GLU A 204 12.02 -12.86 -1.89
C GLU A 204 12.63 -14.00 -1.05
N THR A 205 13.93 -14.20 -1.18
CA THR A 205 14.68 -15.30 -0.57
C THR A 205 15.33 -14.93 0.75
N THR A 206 15.63 -13.64 0.98
CA THR A 206 16.34 -13.16 2.17
C THR A 206 15.44 -12.25 2.99
N ASP A 207 14.94 -12.75 4.12
CA ASP A 207 14.17 -11.94 5.07
C ASP A 207 15.07 -10.96 5.85
N LEU A 208 14.79 -9.67 5.71
CA LEU A 208 15.51 -8.56 6.33
C LEU A 208 14.77 -7.95 7.52
N ALA A 209 13.61 -8.50 7.92
CA ALA A 209 12.76 -7.88 8.94
C ALA A 209 13.48 -7.69 10.28
N ALA A 210 14.26 -8.67 10.71
CA ALA A 210 15.05 -8.59 11.95
C ALA A 210 16.21 -7.57 11.86
N ALA A 211 16.76 -7.37 10.65
CA ALA A 211 17.87 -6.44 10.42
C ALA A 211 17.40 -4.99 10.19
N GLN A 212 16.14 -4.79 9.79
CA GLN A 212 15.56 -3.50 9.43
C GLN A 212 14.23 -3.24 10.15
N PRO A 213 14.18 -3.28 11.50
CA PRO A 213 12.93 -3.19 12.25
C PRO A 213 12.20 -1.85 12.06
N GLY A 214 12.94 -0.74 11.90
CA GLY A 214 12.34 0.57 11.62
C GLY A 214 11.56 0.60 10.29
N LYS A 215 12.09 -0.08 9.26
CA LYS A 215 11.40 -0.19 7.96
C LYS A 215 10.15 -1.07 8.06
N VAL A 216 10.19 -2.12 8.88
CA VAL A 216 9.00 -2.94 9.16
C VAL A 216 7.89 -2.10 9.79
N VAL A 217 8.21 -1.28 10.78
CA VAL A 217 7.24 -0.38 11.44
C VAL A 217 6.63 0.60 10.42
N GLU A 218 7.47 1.31 9.65
CA GLU A 218 7.02 2.26 8.61
C GLU A 218 6.04 1.61 7.64
N LEU A 219 6.38 0.44 7.09
CA LEU A 219 5.55 -0.24 6.10
C LEU A 219 4.27 -0.81 6.69
N VAL A 220 4.30 -1.29 7.94
CA VAL A 220 3.10 -1.73 8.67
C VAL A 220 2.15 -0.56 8.86
N ASP A 221 2.64 0.60 9.26
CA ASP A 221 1.83 1.80 9.47
C ASP A 221 1.20 2.27 8.16
N GLU A 222 1.97 2.32 7.07
CA GLU A 222 1.43 2.66 5.75
C GLU A 222 0.34 1.69 5.28
N TRP A 223 0.56 0.38 5.46
CA TRP A 223 -0.44 -0.63 5.09
C TRP A 223 -1.70 -0.53 5.95
N ASN A 224 -1.57 -0.29 7.25
CA ASN A 224 -2.70 -0.11 8.16
C ASN A 224 -3.49 1.17 7.86
N ALA A 225 -2.82 2.25 7.47
CA ALA A 225 -3.47 3.48 7.03
C ALA A 225 -4.24 3.26 5.72
N TRP A 226 -3.63 2.60 4.73
CA TRP A 226 -4.31 2.24 3.48
C TRP A 226 -5.52 1.33 3.73
N SER A 227 -5.35 0.26 4.49
CA SER A 227 -6.41 -0.74 4.74
C SER A 227 -7.60 -0.13 5.49
N THR A 228 -7.36 0.76 6.46
CA THR A 228 -8.41 1.52 7.14
C THR A 228 -9.17 2.40 6.15
N ARG A 229 -8.45 3.13 5.29
CA ARG A 229 -9.04 4.01 4.27
C ARG A 229 -9.94 3.27 3.28
N VAL A 230 -9.54 2.06 2.86
CA VAL A 230 -10.33 1.25 1.91
C VAL A 230 -11.38 0.36 2.60
N GLY A 231 -11.49 0.42 3.93
CA GLY A 231 -12.57 -0.20 4.70
C GLY A 231 -12.36 -1.67 5.08
N LEU A 232 -11.10 -2.13 5.22
CA LEU A 232 -10.84 -3.47 5.73
C LEU A 232 -11.27 -3.59 7.21
N PRO A 233 -11.79 -4.76 7.65
CA PRO A 233 -12.11 -4.99 9.04
C PRO A 233 -10.86 -4.91 9.93
N ALA A 234 -10.99 -4.38 11.15
CA ALA A 234 -9.88 -4.22 12.10
C ALA A 234 -9.15 -5.55 12.41
N GLY A 235 -9.86 -6.67 12.39
CA GLY A 235 -9.24 -8.00 12.56
C GLY A 235 -8.28 -8.41 11.44
N ARG A 236 -8.21 -7.66 10.34
CA ARG A 236 -7.25 -7.85 9.26
C ARG A 236 -6.05 -6.91 9.36
N LEU A 237 -5.95 -6.03 10.35
CA LEU A 237 -4.79 -5.16 10.52
C LEU A 237 -3.51 -5.94 10.83
N ILE A 238 -2.37 -5.40 10.40
CA ILE A 238 -1.08 -5.95 10.80
C ILE A 238 -0.76 -5.44 12.19
N VAL A 239 -0.55 -6.37 13.12
CA VAL A 239 -0.02 -6.04 14.44
C VAL A 239 1.43 -5.61 14.27
N ALA A 240 1.74 -4.35 14.60
CA ALA A 240 3.12 -3.87 14.61
C ALA A 240 4.02 -4.81 15.44
N PRO A 241 5.27 -5.06 15.03
CA PRO A 241 6.21 -5.75 15.92
C PRO A 241 6.25 -5.01 17.26
N PRO A 242 6.35 -5.72 18.40
CA PRO A 242 6.68 -5.04 19.64
C PRO A 242 8.01 -4.33 19.39
N ASP A 243 7.97 -3.02 19.50
CA ASP A 243 9.14 -2.19 19.58
C ASP A 243 10.12 -2.86 20.55
N ASN A 244 11.26 -3.38 20.07
CA ASN A 244 12.42 -3.69 20.92
C ASN A 244 13.07 -2.38 21.38
N LEU A 245 12.25 -1.38 21.70
CA LEU A 245 12.68 -0.18 22.36
C LEU A 245 13.02 -0.63 23.77
N THR A 246 14.30 -0.54 24.10
CA THR A 246 14.73 -0.48 25.50
C THR A 246 13.93 0.67 26.10
N PRO A 247 13.04 0.43 27.08
CA PRO A 247 12.37 1.51 27.77
C PRO A 247 13.44 2.49 28.26
N ALA A 248 13.16 3.78 28.11
CA ALA A 248 13.96 4.82 28.72
C ALA A 248 14.31 4.39 30.16
N PRO A 249 15.59 4.21 30.51
CA PRO A 249 16.00 3.55 31.75
C PRO A 249 15.58 4.34 33.00
N THR A 250 15.21 5.61 32.81
CA THR A 250 14.69 6.50 33.84
C THR A 250 13.49 7.31 33.34
N GLU A 251 12.64 7.77 34.26
CA GLU A 251 11.51 8.68 33.97
C GLU A 251 11.94 10.00 33.31
N ALA A 252 13.21 10.40 33.45
CA ALA A 252 13.76 11.61 32.83
C ALA A 252 14.05 11.46 31.32
N ASP A 253 14.14 10.22 30.84
CA ASP A 253 14.39 9.89 29.43
C ASP A 253 13.07 9.67 28.66
N LEU A 254 11.93 9.65 29.37
CA LEU A 254 10.59 9.70 28.79
C LEU A 254 10.20 11.18 28.65
N PHE A 255 9.80 11.60 27.45
CA PHE A 255 9.11 12.88 27.31
C PHE A 255 7.72 12.76 27.95
N VAL A 256 7.63 13.10 29.24
CA VAL A 256 6.37 13.19 29.98
C VAL A 256 5.89 14.64 29.87
N ASP A 257 5.22 14.97 28.78
CA ASP A 257 4.39 16.17 28.79
C ASP A 257 3.20 15.93 29.70
N SER A 258 3.34 16.44 30.92
CA SER A 258 2.28 16.48 31.91
C SER A 258 1.78 17.91 31.92
N PHE A 259 0.76 18.19 31.11
CA PHE A 259 -0.02 19.44 31.05
C PHE A 259 -0.65 19.89 32.40
N ASN A 260 -0.27 19.28 33.51
CA ASN A 260 -0.74 19.64 34.82
C ASN A 260 0.38 19.50 35.85
N ARG A 261 1.11 20.59 36.09
CA ARG A 261 1.96 20.71 37.29
C ARG A 261 1.42 21.80 38.22
N ALA A 262 0.76 21.35 39.28
CA ALA A 262 0.57 22.15 40.48
C ALA A 262 1.93 22.29 41.19
N GLY A 263 2.67 23.37 40.92
CA GLY A 263 3.87 23.71 41.70
C GLY A 263 5.03 24.42 41.00
N GLY A 264 4.92 24.81 39.73
CA GLY A 264 5.97 25.59 39.05
C GLY A 264 5.69 27.09 39.14
N ASN A 265 6.57 27.86 39.78
CA ASN A 265 6.55 29.32 39.72
C ASN A 265 7.09 29.79 38.36
N ASP A 266 6.20 30.42 37.59
CA ASP A 266 6.39 31.55 36.66
C ASP A 266 7.79 31.77 36.04
N ILE A 267 7.87 31.60 34.71
CA ILE A 267 8.81 32.33 33.85
C ILE A 267 8.02 32.88 32.67
N ASP A 268 7.18 33.89 32.89
CA ASP A 268 7.21 35.19 32.20
C ASP A 268 5.92 35.97 32.50
N SER A 269 5.93 36.71 33.62
CA SER A 269 4.86 37.67 33.98
C SER A 269 5.07 39.07 33.38
N SER A 270 5.88 39.23 32.33
CA SER A 270 6.17 40.55 31.75
C SER A 270 5.60 40.83 30.36
N ASN A 271 5.00 39.85 29.68
CA ASN A 271 4.22 40.13 28.47
C ASN A 271 2.71 40.15 28.76
N ALA A 272 2.16 41.36 28.72
CA ALA A 272 0.75 41.64 28.90
C ALA A 272 -0.08 40.89 27.85
N GLY A 273 -0.71 39.76 28.21
CA GLY A 273 -1.57 39.09 27.25
C GLY A 273 -2.20 37.75 27.59
N MET A 274 -2.21 37.23 28.83
CA MET A 274 -3.01 36.03 29.11
C MET A 274 -3.77 36.15 30.43
N TRP A 275 -5.06 36.50 30.33
CA TRP A 275 -6.01 36.39 31.42
C TRP A 275 -7.03 35.29 31.10
N GLY A 276 -7.19 34.36 32.04
CA GLY A 276 -8.45 33.64 32.27
C GLY A 276 -8.51 32.22 31.74
N SER A 277 -8.78 31.28 32.66
CA SER A 277 -9.51 30.02 32.50
C SER A 277 -10.15 29.79 31.10
N ARG A 278 -9.47 29.06 30.20
CA ARG A 278 -10.07 28.58 28.94
C ARG A 278 -9.53 27.22 28.49
N VAL A 279 -9.60 26.23 29.38
CA VAL A 279 -9.80 24.85 28.91
C VAL A 279 -11.27 24.51 29.21
N PRO A 280 -12.18 24.54 28.22
CA PRO A 280 -13.55 24.09 28.45
C PRO A 280 -13.56 22.56 28.63
N PRO A 281 -14.53 22.00 29.38
CA PRO A 281 -14.78 20.57 29.36
C PRO A 281 -15.07 20.12 27.92
N LEU A 282 -14.55 18.95 27.53
CA LEU A 282 -14.81 18.34 26.23
C LEU A 282 -16.33 18.30 25.96
N GLY A 283 -16.76 19.05 24.94
CA GLY A 283 -18.15 19.06 24.47
C GLY A 283 -18.91 20.39 24.64
N SER A 284 -18.41 21.51 24.11
CA SER A 284 -19.22 22.50 23.36
C SER A 284 -18.33 23.67 22.90
N GLY A 285 -18.31 23.96 21.59
CA GLY A 285 -17.81 25.22 21.02
C GLY A 285 -16.28 25.38 21.01
N VAL A 286 -15.74 25.57 19.79
CA VAL A 286 -14.36 25.98 19.41
C VAL A 286 -13.32 25.97 20.55
N THR A 287 -12.51 24.92 20.61
CA THR A 287 -11.36 24.85 21.53
C THR A 287 -10.08 25.11 20.75
N TRP A 288 -9.26 26.03 21.24
CA TRP A 288 -7.94 26.36 20.71
C TRP A 288 -6.87 25.77 21.63
N PHE A 289 -5.86 25.11 21.07
CA PHE A 289 -4.59 24.88 21.75
C PHE A 289 -3.58 25.85 21.14
N GLU A 290 -3.06 26.76 21.96
CA GLU A 290 -2.10 27.78 21.55
C GLU A 290 -0.84 27.60 22.41
N GLY A 291 0.27 27.25 21.76
CA GLY A 291 1.61 27.50 22.30
C GLY A 291 2.09 28.82 21.70
N TRP A 292 2.42 29.82 22.53
CA TRP A 292 2.94 31.10 22.05
C TRP A 292 4.47 31.05 21.98
N GLU A 293 5.04 31.00 20.79
CA GLU A 293 6.47 31.23 20.57
C GLU A 293 6.71 32.42 19.62
N GLY A 294 6.45 33.65 20.09
CA GLY A 294 7.15 34.89 19.67
C GLY A 294 7.20 35.29 18.18
N SER A 295 6.64 34.51 17.25
CA SER A 295 6.77 34.65 15.80
C SER A 295 5.64 35.50 15.19
N GLY A 296 4.59 35.78 15.97
CA GLY A 296 3.42 36.54 15.52
C GLY A 296 2.51 35.79 14.54
N LEU A 297 2.73 34.48 14.33
CA LEU A 297 1.87 33.59 13.55
C LEU A 297 1.32 32.47 14.46
N PRO A 298 0.05 32.05 14.31
CA PRO A 298 -0.54 31.06 15.20
C PRO A 298 -0.08 29.64 14.84
N ASP A 299 0.78 29.07 15.67
CA ASP A 299 1.13 27.64 15.67
C ASP A 299 0.06 26.89 16.47
N SER A 300 -0.95 26.34 15.78
CA SER A 300 -2.11 25.75 16.48
C SER A 300 -2.70 24.51 15.81
N ILE A 301 -3.15 23.60 16.67
CA ILE A 301 -4.09 22.52 16.34
C ILE A 301 -5.50 23.09 16.55
N GLN A 302 -6.31 23.12 15.49
CA GLN A 302 -7.65 23.70 15.55
C GLN A 302 -8.71 22.60 15.56
N ILE A 303 -9.65 22.65 16.50
CA ILE A 303 -10.87 21.83 16.45
C ILE A 303 -12.05 22.74 16.13
N THR A 304 -12.52 22.69 14.88
CA THR A 304 -13.67 23.49 14.41
C THR A 304 -14.70 22.55 13.79
N GLU A 305 -15.96 22.66 14.19
CA GLU A 305 -17.08 21.89 13.60
C GLU A 305 -16.89 20.36 13.62
N GLY A 306 -16.14 19.82 14.59
CA GLY A 306 -15.84 18.39 14.68
C GLY A 306 -14.71 17.92 13.75
N VAL A 307 -13.97 18.86 13.15
CA VAL A 307 -12.80 18.61 12.31
C VAL A 307 -11.54 19.06 13.06
N LEU A 308 -10.59 18.14 13.21
CA LEU A 308 -9.22 18.46 13.62
C LEU A 308 -8.47 18.97 12.39
N ARG A 309 -8.07 20.25 12.39
CA ARG A 309 -7.26 20.86 11.34
C ARG A 309 -5.86 21.12 11.87
N MET A 310 -4.86 20.65 11.13
CA MET A 310 -3.45 20.92 11.41
C MET A 310 -2.99 22.09 10.55
N ALA A 311 -2.32 23.09 11.13
CA ALA A 311 -1.70 24.15 10.35
C ALA A 311 -0.64 23.54 9.42
N THR A 312 -0.85 23.64 8.11
CA THR A 312 0.11 23.17 7.12
C THR A 312 1.22 24.22 6.95
N GLY A 313 2.46 23.82 7.20
CA GLY A 313 3.65 24.58 6.78
C GLY A 313 4.37 25.40 7.85
N VAL A 314 4.03 25.25 9.12
CA VAL A 314 4.84 25.77 10.22
C VAL A 314 5.05 24.61 11.20
N GLY A 315 6.27 24.06 11.20
CA GLY A 315 6.62 23.01 12.15
C GLY A 315 6.46 23.55 13.55
N MET A 316 5.82 22.81 14.45
CA MET A 316 5.89 23.12 15.87
C MET A 316 7.33 22.90 16.29
N ALA A 317 8.02 23.96 16.69
CA ALA A 317 9.34 23.92 17.27
C ALA A 317 9.20 24.25 18.76
N GLU A 318 9.52 23.30 19.62
CA GLU A 318 9.70 23.55 21.05
C GLU A 318 11.11 23.09 21.40
N ASN A 319 11.96 23.97 21.91
CA ASN A 319 13.36 23.68 22.28
C ASN A 319 14.19 22.96 21.20
N GLY A 320 13.99 23.29 19.91
CA GLY A 320 14.76 22.72 18.80
C GLY A 320 14.26 21.35 18.31
N VAL A 321 13.10 20.88 18.77
CA VAL A 321 12.45 19.67 18.26
C VAL A 321 11.39 20.07 17.23
N ASN A 322 11.59 19.69 15.96
CA ASN A 322 10.61 19.91 14.89
C ASN A 322 9.61 18.75 14.85
N HIS A 323 8.32 19.03 15.09
CA HIS A 323 7.26 18.04 14.90
C HIS A 323 6.62 18.19 13.51
N ASN A 324 6.87 17.22 12.63
CA ASN A 324 6.15 17.11 11.35
C ASN A 324 4.97 16.17 11.50
N PHE A 325 3.77 16.73 11.71
CA PHE A 325 2.54 15.95 11.65
C PHE A 325 2.06 15.87 10.19
N THR A 326 2.20 14.70 9.56
CA THR A 326 1.66 14.44 8.22
C THR A 326 0.46 13.51 8.31
N GLY A 327 -0.74 14.01 8.00
CA GLY A 327 -1.97 13.20 7.95
C GLY A 327 -3.18 13.99 7.42
N PRO A 328 -4.20 13.32 6.88
CA PRO A 328 -5.46 13.95 6.46
C PRO A 328 -6.33 14.34 7.66
N ASP A 329 -7.21 15.34 7.48
CA ASP A 329 -8.20 15.74 8.48
C ASP A 329 -9.07 14.54 8.92
N ILE A 330 -9.24 14.35 10.23
CA ILE A 330 -10.07 13.28 10.79
C ILE A 330 -11.51 13.78 10.86
N LEU A 331 -12.37 13.22 10.00
CA LEU A 331 -13.81 13.50 9.96
C LEU A 331 -14.58 12.33 10.60
N ALA A 332 -14.90 12.43 11.89
CA ALA A 332 -15.74 11.44 12.56
C ALA A 332 -16.88 12.11 13.33
N ALA A 333 -18.12 11.82 12.93
CA ALA A 333 -19.32 12.20 13.67
C ALA A 333 -19.44 11.34 14.94
N GLY A 334 -18.80 11.80 16.01
CA GLY A 334 -18.81 11.16 17.32
C GLY A 334 -17.40 10.88 17.82
N GLY A 335 -16.76 11.91 18.38
CA GLY A 335 -15.55 11.86 19.21
C GLY A 335 -14.45 10.89 18.74
N PHE A 336 -13.37 11.43 18.17
CA PHE A 336 -12.16 10.64 17.92
C PHE A 336 -11.26 10.61 19.16
N SER A 337 -10.48 9.54 19.32
CA SER A 337 -9.29 9.50 20.17
C SER A 337 -8.06 9.48 19.28
N VAL A 338 -7.10 10.37 19.47
CA VAL A 338 -5.79 10.29 18.84
C VAL A 338 -4.83 9.62 19.81
N SER A 339 -4.20 8.53 19.39
CA SER A 339 -3.00 8.01 20.05
C SER A 339 -1.79 8.48 19.24
N VAL A 340 -0.99 9.36 19.82
CA VAL A 340 0.28 9.79 19.24
C VAL A 340 1.37 8.85 19.76
N ARG A 341 2.10 8.22 18.84
CA ARG A 341 3.30 7.44 19.17
C ARG A 341 4.49 8.13 18.51
N ILE A 342 5.37 8.70 19.32
CA ILE A 342 6.61 9.32 18.84
C ILE A 342 7.59 8.17 18.58
N LEU A 343 7.91 7.94 17.31
CA LEU A 343 8.75 6.81 16.88
C LEU A 343 10.25 7.13 16.91
N ASP A 344 10.61 8.42 16.82
CA ASP A 344 11.98 8.92 16.94
C ASP A 344 11.99 10.42 17.30
N ILE A 345 13.08 10.92 17.89
CA ILE A 345 13.35 12.34 18.13
C ILE A 345 14.71 12.64 17.50
N ASN A 346 14.72 13.35 16.36
CA ASN A 346 15.96 13.84 15.77
C ASN A 346 16.49 15.00 16.63
N THR A 347 17.67 14.79 17.23
CA THR A 347 18.35 15.78 18.08
C THR A 347 19.52 16.47 17.38
N ASP A 348 19.74 16.19 16.09
CA ASP A 348 20.82 16.82 15.33
C ASP A 348 20.42 18.25 14.93
N LEU A 349 20.97 19.23 15.64
CA LEU A 349 20.75 20.66 15.40
C LEU A 349 21.43 21.16 14.11
N ASN A 350 22.09 20.30 13.35
CA ASN A 350 22.83 20.66 12.14
C ASN A 350 22.12 20.28 10.83
N ASP A 351 20.96 19.64 10.89
CA ASP A 351 20.17 19.29 9.70
C ASP A 351 19.02 20.30 9.55
N LEU A 352 19.35 21.46 8.96
CA LEU A 352 18.42 22.50 8.49
C LEU A 352 18.25 22.43 6.97
#